data_AF-A0A2P5IFH1-F1
#
_entry.id   AF-A0A2P5IFH1-F1
#
_cell.length_a   1.000
_cell.length_b   1.000
_cell.length_c   1.000
_cell.angle_alpha   90.00
_cell.angle_beta   90.00
_cell.angle_gamma   90.00
#
_symmetry.space_group_name_H-M   'P 1'
#
loop_
_entity.id
_entity.type
_entity.pdbx_description
1 polymer ?
#
loop_
_entity_poly.entity_id
_entity_poly.type
_entity_poly.pdbx_seq_one_letter_code
_entity_poly.pdbx_strand_id
1 'polypeptide(L)'
;MVLWQDTVPLLITNNCGDTIWPAIFTTAGSGPETGGFELAAGANRPLEVGSDWYGRIWGRTNCTSPSEGVLICTTGSCGQMDCAQASGNPPATLAEILLKGGVGNNQNFVDISIVDGYNLPLAMEYQPNPNGQQPPPNLVNPACIATAGYLAPPDRTGTVLTNETYPMPYESKQTSEKVGHWCPWNLQILDPPKPGGGIFPYPDDSTPRPVFDPCLSSCKKTNSAKDCCDGEYNDPDKCPRSLYARHAKRVCPDAYSFPYDDQASTFVIPGGGGWGVTFCPAGRSTDILQTFGAQISQWAASGDMSEDILQTARNVSFIKARGGAAGGRGPGGSFMGRVFLAVVVSLAVNAMF
;
A
#
# COMPACT_ATOMS: atom_id res chain seq x y z
N MET A 1 -12.17 27.82 -17.94
CA MET A 1 -11.29 26.79 -18.52
C MET A 1 -10.02 26.83 -17.71
N VAL A 2 -9.95 26.03 -16.64
CA VAL A 2 -8.76 25.98 -15.78
C VAL A 2 -7.76 25.08 -16.51
N LEU A 3 -6.61 25.66 -16.88
CA LEU A 3 -5.47 24.91 -17.39
C LEU A 3 -5.12 23.89 -16.31
N TRP A 4 -5.23 22.59 -16.60
CA TRP A 4 -4.58 21.59 -15.77
C TRP A 4 -3.10 22.01 -15.73
N GLN A 5 -2.55 22.23 -14.54
CA GLN A 5 -1.09 22.25 -14.40
C GLN A 5 -0.62 20.90 -14.96
N ASP A 6 0.36 20.94 -15.88
CA ASP A 6 0.91 19.74 -16.50
C ASP A 6 1.47 18.77 -15.45
N THR A 7 1.79 19.30 -14.26
CA THR A 7 2.28 18.59 -13.09
C THR A 7 1.28 18.59 -11.92
N VAL A 8 1.44 17.59 -11.04
CA VAL A 8 0.73 17.46 -9.76
C VAL A 8 1.74 17.26 -8.62
N PRO A 9 1.41 17.65 -7.38
CA PRO A 9 2.35 17.55 -6.27
C PRO A 9 2.59 16.10 -5.86
N LEU A 10 3.85 15.78 -5.56
CA LEU A 10 4.25 14.54 -4.90
C LEU A 10 5.02 14.89 -3.62
N LEU A 11 4.46 14.61 -2.44
CA LEU A 11 5.10 14.91 -1.16
C LEU A 11 5.64 13.64 -0.52
N ILE A 12 6.95 13.58 -0.26
CA ILE A 12 7.55 12.43 0.42
C ILE A 12 7.93 12.82 1.84
N THR A 13 7.41 12.09 2.84
CA THR A 13 7.63 12.40 4.25
C THR A 13 8.26 11.21 4.98
N ASN A 14 9.32 11.47 5.74
CA ASN A 14 9.91 10.49 6.66
C ASN A 14 9.46 10.80 8.09
N ASN A 15 8.53 10.00 8.61
CA ASN A 15 8.12 10.04 10.01
C ASN A 15 8.73 8.89 10.83
N CYS A 16 9.72 8.19 10.27
CA CYS A 16 10.50 7.18 10.99
C CYS A 16 11.45 7.85 11.97
N GLY A 17 11.94 7.08 12.96
CA GLY A 17 12.92 7.58 13.94
C GLY A 17 14.34 7.73 13.38
N ASP A 18 14.60 7.11 12.23
CA ASP A 18 15.90 7.06 11.57
C ASP A 18 15.83 7.69 10.17
N THR A 19 17.00 8.01 9.62
CA THR A 19 17.15 8.37 8.20
C THR A 19 16.74 7.19 7.32
N ILE A 20 15.97 7.49 6.29
CA ILE A 20 15.64 6.56 5.21
C ILE A 20 16.10 7.16 3.88
N TRP A 21 16.16 6.32 2.85
CA TRP A 21 16.44 6.77 1.49
C TRP A 21 15.24 6.45 0.60
N PRO A 22 14.25 7.35 0.45
CA PRO A 22 13.17 7.12 -0.48
C PRO A 22 13.70 6.89 -1.89
N ALA A 23 13.00 6.05 -2.63
CA ALA A 23 13.28 5.71 -4.00
C ALA A 23 11.98 5.79 -4.81
N ILE A 24 12.11 6.27 -6.03
CA ILE A 24 11.01 6.54 -6.95
C ILE A 24 11.38 5.94 -8.30
N PHE A 25 10.55 5.04 -8.80
CA PHE A 25 10.68 4.43 -10.11
C PHE A 25 9.53 4.92 -10.99
N THR A 26 9.85 5.43 -12.18
CA THR A 26 8.84 5.87 -13.14
C THR A 26 8.67 4.80 -14.21
N THR A 27 7.52 4.15 -14.20
CA THR A 27 7.16 3.15 -15.20
C THR A 27 6.71 3.83 -16.50
N ALA A 28 5.94 4.91 -16.42
CA ALA A 28 5.50 5.71 -17.58
C ALA A 28 5.17 7.17 -17.20
N GLY A 29 5.02 8.02 -18.21
CA GLY A 29 4.74 9.45 -18.03
C GLY A 29 5.96 10.24 -17.54
N SER A 30 5.71 11.46 -17.03
CA SER A 30 6.78 12.34 -16.55
C SER A 30 7.03 12.14 -15.05
N GLY A 31 8.16 11.54 -14.69
CA GLY A 31 8.59 11.36 -13.30
C GLY A 31 9.14 12.64 -12.65
N PRO A 32 9.45 12.59 -11.35
CA PRO A 32 10.05 13.71 -10.64
C PRO A 32 11.52 13.91 -11.04
N GLU A 33 12.08 15.06 -10.63
CA GLU A 33 13.47 15.46 -10.87
C GLU A 33 14.55 14.49 -10.34
N THR A 34 14.18 13.51 -9.52
CA THR A 34 15.08 12.52 -8.95
C THR A 34 14.35 11.20 -8.66
N GLY A 35 15.01 10.07 -8.91
CA GLY A 35 14.50 8.75 -8.54
C GLY A 35 14.93 8.27 -7.16
N GLY A 36 15.63 9.09 -6.35
CA GLY A 36 15.94 8.73 -4.98
C GLY A 36 16.89 9.67 -4.28
N PHE A 37 16.76 9.74 -2.95
CA PHE A 37 17.46 10.71 -2.13
C PHE A 37 17.54 10.25 -0.67
N GLU A 38 18.40 10.89 0.12
CA GLU A 38 18.41 10.75 1.58
C GLU A 38 17.33 11.64 2.19
N LEU A 39 16.60 11.12 3.19
CA LEU A 39 15.58 11.85 3.91
C LEU A 39 15.71 11.59 5.42
N ALA A 40 16.19 12.61 6.14
CA ALA A 40 16.37 12.56 7.58
C ALA A 40 15.04 12.35 8.33
N ALA A 41 15.12 11.85 9.56
CA ALA A 41 13.96 11.69 10.43
C ALA A 41 13.19 13.01 10.61
N GLY A 42 11.86 12.98 10.44
CA GLY A 42 10.97 14.14 10.52
C GLY A 42 11.03 15.08 9.31
N ALA A 43 11.89 14.83 8.33
CA ALA A 43 11.98 15.65 7.12
C ALA A 43 10.91 15.26 6.09
N ASN A 44 10.58 16.21 5.22
CA ASN A 44 9.79 15.98 4.03
C ASN A 44 10.47 16.61 2.81
N ARG A 45 10.15 16.10 1.62
CA ARG A 45 10.61 16.62 0.34
C ARG A 45 9.43 16.77 -0.60
N PRO A 46 9.04 18.01 -0.96
CA PRO A 46 8.09 18.24 -2.03
C PRO A 46 8.76 17.97 -3.38
N LEU A 47 8.04 17.33 -4.27
CA LEU A 47 8.39 17.01 -5.65
C LEU A 47 7.17 17.30 -6.53
N GLU A 48 7.38 17.23 -7.83
CA GLU A 48 6.30 17.28 -8.83
C GLU A 48 6.43 16.10 -9.79
N VAL A 49 5.31 15.60 -10.25
CA VAL A 49 5.22 14.57 -11.30
C VAL A 49 4.23 15.01 -12.36
N GLY A 50 4.34 14.48 -13.57
CA GLY A 50 3.36 14.71 -14.62
C GLY A 50 1.96 14.25 -14.22
N SER A 51 0.93 14.93 -14.71
CA SER A 51 -0.46 14.51 -14.53
C SER A 51 -0.80 13.17 -15.19
N ASP A 52 0.13 12.59 -15.97
CA ASP A 52 0.08 11.29 -16.63
C ASP A 52 1.03 10.26 -15.99
N TRP A 53 1.62 10.58 -14.84
CA TRP A 53 2.66 9.76 -14.23
C TRP A 53 2.13 8.41 -13.73
N TYR A 54 2.90 7.37 -14.05
CA TYR A 54 2.76 6.05 -13.48
C TYR A 54 4.09 5.62 -12.85
N GLY A 55 4.09 5.36 -11.55
CA GLY A 55 5.30 4.95 -10.86
C GLY A 55 5.07 4.33 -9.50
N ARG A 56 6.20 3.97 -8.88
CA ARG A 56 6.28 3.27 -7.60
C ARG A 56 7.24 3.99 -6.67
N ILE A 57 6.88 4.06 -5.40
CA ILE A 57 7.65 4.73 -4.36
C ILE A 57 7.87 3.76 -3.21
N TRP A 58 9.09 3.68 -2.70
CA TRP A 58 9.42 2.86 -1.53
C TRP A 58 10.54 3.49 -0.70
N GLY A 59 10.69 3.02 0.53
CA GLY A 59 11.74 3.47 1.44
C GLY A 59 12.86 2.44 1.51
N ARG A 60 14.10 2.90 1.46
CA ARG A 60 15.30 2.06 1.67
C ARG A 60 15.87 2.33 3.05
N THR A 61 16.35 1.28 3.72
CA THR A 61 16.84 1.37 5.11
C THR A 61 18.23 0.75 5.25
N ASN A 62 18.96 1.23 6.26
CA ASN A 62 20.31 0.76 6.60
C ASN A 62 21.22 0.76 5.36
N CYS A 63 21.37 1.95 4.77
CA CYS A 63 22.11 2.17 3.54
C CYS A 63 23.55 2.62 3.80
N THR A 64 24.46 2.22 2.92
CA THR A 64 25.86 2.66 2.88
C THR A 64 26.22 3.13 1.47
N SER A 65 27.06 4.16 1.39
CA SER A 65 27.56 4.73 0.13
C SER A 65 29.05 4.44 0.00
N PRO A 66 29.45 3.28 -0.57
CA PRO A 66 30.84 2.86 -0.63
C PRO A 66 31.67 3.66 -1.66
N SER A 67 31.01 4.27 -2.65
CA SER A 67 31.62 5.09 -3.68
C SER A 67 30.58 6.04 -4.28
N GLU A 68 31.03 7.05 -5.02
CA GLU A 68 30.14 8.00 -5.71
C GLU A 68 29.11 7.26 -6.59
N GLY A 69 27.85 7.67 -6.50
CA GLY A 69 26.72 7.08 -7.25
C GLY A 69 26.21 5.73 -6.73
N VAL A 70 26.92 5.04 -5.85
CA VAL A 70 26.53 3.72 -5.33
C VAL A 70 25.83 3.86 -3.98
N LEU A 71 24.68 3.21 -3.82
CA LEU A 71 23.99 3.11 -2.54
C LEU A 71 23.51 1.67 -2.34
N ILE A 72 24.02 1.02 -1.29
CA ILE A 72 23.68 -0.36 -0.94
C ILE A 72 22.90 -0.34 0.36
N CYS A 73 21.67 -0.84 0.33
CA CYS A 73 20.77 -0.88 1.48
C CYS A 73 20.43 -2.31 1.88
N THR A 74 20.09 -2.52 3.16
CA THR A 74 19.64 -3.83 3.64
C THR A 74 18.27 -4.21 3.07
N THR A 75 17.37 -3.24 2.90
CA THR A 75 16.06 -3.45 2.26
C THR A 75 15.82 -2.41 1.17
N GLY A 76 15.12 -2.78 0.10
CA GLY A 76 14.72 -1.86 -0.96
C GLY A 76 15.86 -1.39 -1.87
N SER A 77 17.07 -1.93 -1.74
CA SER A 77 18.24 -1.43 -2.48
C SER A 77 18.02 -1.52 -3.99
N CYS A 78 18.26 -0.42 -4.72
CA CYS A 78 18.34 -0.41 -6.19
C CYS A 78 19.79 -0.31 -6.70
N GLY A 79 20.79 -0.39 -5.80
CA GLY A 79 22.23 -0.34 -6.10
C GLY A 79 22.83 1.06 -6.24
N GLN A 80 22.01 2.10 -6.28
CA GLN A 80 22.41 3.49 -6.55
C GLN A 80 21.50 4.47 -5.81
N MET A 81 21.89 5.75 -5.72
CA MET A 81 21.06 6.77 -5.07
C MET A 81 19.76 7.02 -5.85
N ASP A 82 19.86 7.19 -7.17
CA ASP A 82 18.76 7.50 -8.08
C ASP A 82 18.17 6.22 -8.69
N CYS A 83 16.97 5.83 -8.26
CA CYS A 83 16.29 4.61 -8.73
C CYS A 83 15.30 4.85 -9.88
N ALA A 84 15.38 5.98 -10.61
CA ALA A 84 14.35 6.40 -11.56
C ALA A 84 13.96 5.31 -12.58
N GLN A 85 14.92 4.44 -12.92
CA GLN A 85 14.77 3.34 -13.90
C GLN A 85 15.21 1.98 -13.35
N ALA A 86 15.34 1.84 -12.02
CA ALA A 86 15.73 0.58 -11.37
C ALA A 86 14.77 0.22 -10.24
N SER A 87 14.09 -0.93 -10.36
CA SER A 87 13.24 -1.45 -9.29
C SER A 87 14.08 -1.84 -8.07
N GLY A 88 13.58 -1.56 -6.86
CA GLY A 88 14.25 -1.94 -5.62
C GLY A 88 14.22 -3.44 -5.35
N ASN A 89 15.26 -3.95 -4.67
CA ASN A 89 15.33 -5.32 -4.20
C ASN A 89 14.40 -5.53 -2.99
N PRO A 90 13.54 -6.56 -3.02
CA PRO A 90 12.71 -6.98 -1.88
C PRO A 90 13.50 -7.30 -0.59
N PRO A 91 12.88 -7.17 0.60
CA PRO A 91 11.51 -6.73 0.81
C PRO A 91 11.36 -5.21 0.69
N ALA A 92 10.25 -4.76 0.10
CA ALA A 92 9.90 -3.33 0.02
C ALA A 92 8.38 -3.15 0.05
N THR A 93 7.89 -2.32 0.98
CA THR A 93 6.53 -1.79 0.96
C THR A 93 6.45 -0.72 -0.12
N LEU A 94 5.53 -0.85 -1.06
CA LEU A 94 5.39 0.05 -2.20
C LEU A 94 4.13 0.92 -2.06
N ALA A 95 4.24 2.18 -2.48
CA ALA A 95 3.11 2.98 -2.91
C ALA A 95 3.11 3.00 -4.44
N GLU A 96 2.01 2.59 -5.06
CA GLU A 96 1.87 2.52 -6.51
C GLU A 96 0.80 3.53 -6.94
N ILE A 97 1.15 4.36 -7.93
CA ILE A 97 0.30 5.46 -8.38
C ILE A 97 0.30 5.47 -9.90
N LEU A 98 -0.85 5.21 -10.49
CA LEU A 98 -1.16 5.42 -11.91
C LEU A 98 -2.17 6.57 -12.04
N LEU A 99 -1.70 7.72 -12.50
CA LEU A 99 -2.53 8.87 -12.82
C LEU A 99 -3.09 8.76 -14.24
N LYS A 100 -4.29 9.31 -14.47
CA LYS A 100 -4.96 9.28 -15.79
C LYS A 100 -5.07 7.87 -16.40
N GLY A 101 -5.31 6.86 -15.57
CA GLY A 101 -5.69 5.52 -15.99
C GLY A 101 -7.18 5.41 -16.33
N GLY A 102 -7.62 4.17 -16.57
CA GLY A 102 -9.04 3.83 -16.70
C GLY A 102 -9.69 4.26 -18.02
N VAL A 103 -11.03 4.24 -18.07
CA VAL A 103 -11.78 4.51 -19.30
C VAL A 103 -11.71 5.99 -19.64
N GLY A 104 -11.04 6.34 -20.74
CA GLY A 104 -10.91 7.74 -21.18
C GLY A 104 -9.89 8.55 -20.36
N ASN A 105 -8.97 7.88 -19.66
CA ASN A 105 -7.85 8.50 -18.94
C ASN A 105 -8.28 9.52 -17.87
N ASN A 106 -9.39 9.22 -17.18
CA ASN A 106 -10.04 10.12 -16.24
C ASN A 106 -10.09 9.57 -14.79
N GLN A 107 -9.35 8.51 -14.50
CA GLN A 107 -9.29 7.87 -13.18
C GLN A 107 -7.85 7.80 -12.69
N ASN A 108 -7.66 7.82 -11.38
CA ASN A 108 -6.41 7.43 -10.74
C ASN A 108 -6.59 6.03 -10.16
N PHE A 109 -5.55 5.21 -10.29
CA PHE A 109 -5.42 3.91 -9.64
C PHE A 109 -4.28 4.02 -8.66
N VAL A 110 -4.57 3.87 -7.38
CA VAL A 110 -3.55 3.90 -6.34
C VAL A 110 -3.70 2.76 -5.37
N ASP A 111 -2.58 2.32 -4.82
CA ASP A 111 -2.55 1.27 -3.82
C ASP A 111 -1.25 1.27 -3.02
N ILE A 112 -1.34 0.64 -1.86
CA ILE A 112 -0.17 0.19 -1.11
C ILE A 112 0.01 -1.29 -1.45
N SER A 113 1.21 -1.68 -1.82
CA SER A 113 1.52 -3.05 -2.20
C SER A 113 2.63 -3.62 -1.34
N ILE A 114 2.35 -4.81 -0.81
CA ILE A 114 3.30 -5.64 -0.07
C ILE A 114 3.49 -6.99 -0.78
N VAL A 115 3.21 -7.04 -2.08
CA VAL A 115 3.52 -8.18 -2.97
C VAL A 115 5.02 -8.40 -3.06
N ASP A 116 5.80 -7.32 -3.00
CA ASP A 116 7.26 -7.34 -2.97
C ASP A 116 7.82 -7.40 -1.54
N GLY A 117 6.99 -7.76 -0.56
CA GLY A 117 7.36 -7.83 0.85
C GLY A 117 7.00 -6.58 1.64
N TYR A 118 7.46 -6.53 2.88
CA TYR A 118 7.20 -5.43 3.80
C TYR A 118 8.48 -5.03 4.52
N ASN A 119 8.83 -3.75 4.52
CA ASN A 119 10.02 -3.24 5.24
C ASN A 119 9.76 -1.98 6.05
N LEU A 120 8.80 -1.15 5.65
CA LEU A 120 8.42 0.06 6.38
C LEU A 120 6.90 0.20 6.41
N PRO A 121 6.32 0.74 7.50
CA PRO A 121 4.95 1.23 7.48
C PRO A 121 4.83 2.37 6.48
N LEU A 122 3.70 2.45 5.79
CA LEU A 122 3.48 3.42 4.72
C LEU A 122 2.02 3.90 4.75
N ALA A 123 1.82 5.19 4.51
CA ALA A 123 0.51 5.77 4.21
C ALA A 123 0.58 6.59 2.93
N MET A 124 -0.54 6.64 2.23
CA MET A 124 -0.75 7.53 1.09
C MET A 124 -1.81 8.56 1.45
N GLU A 125 -1.60 9.80 1.03
CA GLU A 125 -2.48 10.92 1.35
C GLU A 125 -2.78 11.71 0.08
N TYR A 126 -4.05 11.87 -0.28
CA TYR A 126 -4.42 12.67 -1.43
C TYR A 126 -4.02 14.14 -1.23
N GLN A 127 -3.28 14.71 -2.18
CA GLN A 127 -2.87 16.12 -2.17
C GLN A 127 -3.78 16.91 -3.12
N PRO A 128 -4.71 17.72 -2.61
CA PRO A 128 -5.67 18.40 -3.45
C PRO A 128 -5.00 19.48 -4.31
N ASN A 129 -5.45 19.59 -5.57
CA ASN A 129 -5.22 20.81 -6.34
C ASN A 129 -6.07 21.93 -5.71
N PRO A 130 -5.52 23.15 -5.48
CA PRO A 130 -6.25 24.27 -4.87
C PRO A 130 -7.62 24.59 -5.47
N ASN A 131 -7.85 24.23 -6.74
CA ASN A 131 -9.09 24.52 -7.47
C ASN A 131 -10.00 23.28 -7.66
N GLY A 132 -9.63 22.12 -7.10
CA GLY A 132 -10.34 20.85 -7.27
C GLY A 132 -11.27 20.51 -6.11
N GLN A 133 -12.27 19.66 -6.37
CA GLN A 133 -13.09 19.07 -5.33
C GLN A 133 -12.22 18.15 -4.47
N GLN A 134 -12.20 18.41 -3.15
CA GLN A 134 -11.44 17.60 -2.21
C GLN A 134 -12.26 16.36 -1.82
N PRO A 135 -11.77 15.14 -2.11
CA PRO A 135 -12.45 13.95 -1.65
C PRO A 135 -12.32 13.80 -0.13
N PRO A 136 -13.32 13.19 0.53
CA PRO A 136 -13.19 12.78 1.92
C PRO A 136 -11.92 11.95 2.14
N PRO A 137 -11.02 12.33 3.07
CA PRO A 137 -9.76 11.62 3.26
C PRO A 137 -9.95 10.15 3.66
N ASN A 138 -11.03 9.82 4.39
CA ASN A 138 -11.36 8.44 4.76
C ASN A 138 -11.87 7.55 3.62
N LEU A 139 -11.88 8.06 2.38
CA LEU A 139 -12.12 7.28 1.17
C LEU A 139 -10.85 7.03 0.37
N VAL A 140 -9.77 7.79 0.60
CA VAL A 140 -8.63 7.87 -0.33
C VAL A 140 -7.25 7.83 0.32
N ASN A 141 -7.16 7.85 1.66
CA ASN A 141 -5.88 7.86 2.38
C ASN A 141 -5.58 6.49 3.03
N PRO A 142 -5.14 5.47 2.27
CA PRO A 142 -4.83 4.16 2.84
C PRO A 142 -3.55 4.20 3.69
N ALA A 143 -3.48 3.29 4.67
CA ALA A 143 -2.27 3.03 5.44
C ALA A 143 -2.07 1.53 5.69
N CYS A 144 -0.80 1.12 5.67
CA CYS A 144 -0.34 -0.21 6.06
C CYS A 144 0.69 -0.10 7.18
N ILE A 145 0.27 -0.42 8.40
CA ILE A 145 1.08 -0.38 9.62
C ILE A 145 1.15 -1.79 10.20
N ALA A 146 2.12 -2.56 9.72
CA ALA A 146 2.41 -3.92 10.13
C ALA A 146 3.70 -4.01 10.96
N THR A 147 3.98 -2.97 11.76
CA THR A 147 5.11 -2.92 12.70
C THR A 147 4.65 -2.59 14.12
N ALA A 148 5.03 -3.42 15.10
CA ALA A 148 4.54 -3.39 16.48
C ALA A 148 4.77 -2.04 17.19
N GLY A 149 5.87 -1.35 16.89
CA GLY A 149 6.24 -0.05 17.48
C GLY A 149 5.51 1.16 16.88
N TYR A 150 4.80 0.99 15.76
CA TYR A 150 4.07 2.06 15.08
C TYR A 150 2.54 1.91 15.19
N LEU A 151 2.07 0.75 15.64
CA LEU A 151 0.64 0.46 15.75
C LEU A 151 0.03 1.11 16.99
N ALA A 152 -0.90 2.06 16.79
CA ALA A 152 -1.71 2.63 17.86
C ALA A 152 -2.63 1.58 18.52
N PRO A 153 -3.19 1.79 19.72
CA PRO A 153 -4.12 0.85 20.36
C PRO A 153 -5.35 0.50 19.51
N PRO A 154 -5.96 -0.70 19.67
CA PRO A 154 -7.13 -1.10 18.89
C PRO A 154 -8.29 -0.10 18.97
N ASP A 155 -8.64 0.45 17.82
CA ASP A 155 -9.85 1.23 17.61
C ASP A 155 -10.41 0.89 16.22
N ARG A 156 -11.73 1.00 16.06
CA ARG A 156 -12.37 0.83 14.76
C ARG A 156 -12.38 2.12 13.95
N THR A 157 -12.23 3.27 14.61
CA THR A 157 -12.23 4.55 13.92
C THR A 157 -11.42 5.62 14.63
N GLY A 158 -11.03 6.67 13.91
CA GLY A 158 -10.32 7.80 14.49
C GLY A 158 -9.98 8.87 13.45
N THR A 159 -9.08 9.77 13.81
CA THR A 159 -8.79 10.98 13.04
C THR A 159 -7.40 11.00 12.38
N VAL A 160 -6.59 9.96 12.59
CA VAL A 160 -5.25 9.88 11.99
C VAL A 160 -5.38 9.66 10.48
N LEU A 161 -4.62 10.44 9.69
CA LEU A 161 -4.70 10.56 8.23
C LEU A 161 -6.04 11.10 7.71
N THR A 162 -6.86 11.70 8.59
CA THR A 162 -8.15 12.31 8.26
C THR A 162 -8.52 13.41 9.27
N ASN A 163 -9.82 13.64 9.51
CA ASN A 163 -10.37 14.61 10.45
C ASN A 163 -11.66 14.08 11.11
N GLU A 164 -12.21 14.84 12.07
CA GLU A 164 -13.43 14.49 12.81
C GLU A 164 -14.68 14.39 11.92
N THR A 165 -14.73 15.16 10.84
CA THR A 165 -15.86 15.15 9.89
C THR A 165 -15.92 13.82 9.14
N TYR A 166 -14.76 13.29 8.75
CA TYR A 166 -14.64 12.08 7.94
C TYR A 166 -13.78 11.04 8.68
N PRO A 167 -14.28 10.44 9.76
CA PRO A 167 -13.47 9.57 10.60
C PRO A 167 -13.01 8.32 9.83
N MET A 168 -11.78 7.89 10.05
CA MET A 168 -11.12 6.82 9.29
C MET A 168 -11.61 5.45 9.76
N PRO A 169 -11.91 4.49 8.87
CA PRO A 169 -12.08 3.10 9.25
C PRO A 169 -10.72 2.41 9.44
N TYR A 170 -10.50 1.80 10.59
CA TYR A 170 -9.28 1.04 10.88
C TYR A 170 -9.54 -0.46 11.01
N GLU A 171 -8.51 -1.26 10.78
CA GLU A 171 -8.49 -2.61 11.34
C GLU A 171 -8.49 -2.50 12.88
N SER A 172 -9.32 -3.30 13.54
CA SER A 172 -9.55 -3.20 15.00
C SER A 172 -9.11 -4.44 15.77
N LYS A 173 -8.47 -5.41 15.09
CA LYS A 173 -8.23 -6.76 15.65
C LYS A 173 -6.77 -7.02 15.97
N GLN A 174 -5.85 -6.29 15.33
CA GLN A 174 -4.42 -6.46 15.55
C GLN A 174 -3.96 -5.74 16.82
N THR A 175 -3.04 -6.39 17.51
CA THR A 175 -2.32 -5.83 18.67
C THR A 175 -0.85 -5.73 18.30
N SER A 176 -0.07 -4.92 19.03
CA SER A 176 1.38 -4.83 18.81
C SER A 176 2.05 -6.20 18.88
N GLU A 177 1.58 -7.09 19.75
CA GLU A 177 2.03 -8.49 19.82
C GLU A 177 1.74 -9.27 18.52
N LYS A 178 0.48 -9.26 18.05
CA LYS A 178 0.12 -9.96 16.79
C LYS A 178 0.88 -9.43 15.60
N VAL A 179 1.09 -8.12 15.54
CA VAL A 179 1.88 -7.46 14.50
C VAL A 179 3.37 -7.76 14.64
N GLY A 180 3.89 -8.00 15.84
CA GLY A 180 5.27 -8.50 16.01
C GLY A 180 5.50 -9.90 15.40
N HIS A 181 4.44 -10.67 15.17
CA HIS A 181 4.52 -12.08 14.78
C HIS A 181 3.76 -12.42 13.48
N TRP A 182 3.29 -11.42 12.72
CA TRP A 182 2.49 -11.70 11.52
C TRP A 182 3.33 -12.31 10.38
N CYS A 183 4.59 -11.89 10.25
CA CYS A 183 5.51 -12.40 9.22
C CYS A 183 5.90 -13.85 9.52
N PRO A 184 5.68 -14.80 8.59
CA PRO A 184 6.18 -16.16 8.74
C PRO A 184 7.70 -16.19 8.93
N TRP A 185 8.18 -17.03 9.85
CA TRP A 185 9.60 -17.10 10.22
C TRP A 185 10.55 -17.22 9.02
N ASN A 186 10.25 -18.12 8.09
CA ASN A 186 11.13 -18.39 6.93
C ASN A 186 11.19 -17.24 5.91
N LEU A 187 10.38 -16.19 6.10
CA LEU A 187 10.29 -15.00 5.27
C LEU A 187 10.93 -13.77 5.92
N GLN A 188 11.29 -13.84 7.20
CA GLN A 188 12.07 -12.81 7.88
C GLN A 188 13.48 -12.72 7.26
N ILE A 189 14.06 -11.52 7.18
CA ILE A 189 15.38 -11.33 6.56
C ILE A 189 16.50 -11.26 7.60
N LEU A 190 16.18 -10.90 8.85
CA LEU A 190 17.12 -11.00 9.95
C LEU A 190 16.98 -12.40 10.54
N ASP A 191 17.93 -13.29 10.26
CA ASP A 191 17.93 -14.63 10.85
C ASP A 191 17.91 -14.51 12.39
N PRO A 192 16.85 -14.95 13.06
CA PRO A 192 16.85 -14.91 14.52
C PRO A 192 17.76 -16.05 15.03
N PRO A 193 18.35 -15.92 16.22
CA PRO A 193 19.23 -16.94 16.76
C PRO A 193 18.48 -18.29 16.88
N LYS A 194 19.04 -19.36 16.29
CA LYS A 194 18.44 -20.71 16.30
C LYS A 194 18.31 -21.22 17.74
N PRO A 195 17.13 -21.71 18.17
CA PRO A 195 16.98 -22.40 19.46
C PRO A 195 17.85 -23.67 19.55
N GLY A 196 18.06 -24.14 20.79
CA GLY A 196 18.99 -25.20 21.18
C GLY A 196 19.22 -26.33 20.16
N GLY A 197 20.43 -26.37 19.59
CA GLY A 197 20.88 -27.46 18.71
C GLY A 197 20.67 -27.23 17.21
N GLY A 198 20.20 -26.05 16.78
CA GLY A 198 20.10 -25.71 15.35
C GLY A 198 18.84 -26.21 14.66
N ILE A 199 17.84 -26.67 15.42
CA ILE A 199 16.55 -27.18 14.96
C ILE A 199 15.46 -26.19 15.37
N PHE A 200 14.58 -25.83 14.44
CA PHE A 200 13.39 -25.02 14.71
C PHE A 200 12.24 -25.92 15.17
N PRO A 201 11.73 -25.76 16.42
CA PRO A 201 10.50 -26.42 16.84
C PRO A 201 9.29 -25.76 16.16
N TYR A 202 8.39 -26.57 15.63
CA TYR A 202 7.10 -26.12 15.08
C TYR A 202 5.98 -26.71 15.94
N PRO A 203 4.97 -25.92 16.39
CA PRO A 203 4.74 -24.49 16.14
C PRO A 203 5.63 -23.52 16.98
N ASP A 204 5.83 -22.30 16.45
CA ASP A 204 6.76 -21.24 16.92
C ASP A 204 6.29 -20.48 18.20
N ASP A 205 6.10 -21.13 19.35
CA ASP A 205 5.49 -20.47 20.52
C ASP A 205 6.45 -19.89 21.59
N SER A 206 7.77 -19.87 21.39
CA SER A 206 8.68 -19.37 22.44
C SER A 206 10.02 -18.75 22.02
N THR A 207 10.25 -18.46 20.74
CA THR A 207 11.54 -17.88 20.30
C THR A 207 11.50 -16.34 20.30
N PRO A 208 12.43 -15.65 21.00
CA PRO A 208 12.51 -14.19 20.97
C PRO A 208 12.70 -13.66 19.54
N ARG A 209 11.92 -12.64 19.16
CA ARG A 209 12.01 -11.96 17.87
C ARG A 209 12.39 -10.49 18.06
N PRO A 210 13.08 -9.87 17.10
CA PRO A 210 13.20 -8.42 17.11
C PRO A 210 11.80 -7.78 17.04
N VAL A 211 11.67 -6.59 17.63
CA VAL A 211 10.40 -5.83 17.64
C VAL A 211 9.88 -5.55 16.22
N PHE A 212 10.79 -5.53 15.24
CA PHE A 212 10.49 -5.43 13.83
C PHE A 212 11.50 -6.24 13.01
N ASP A 213 11.02 -6.95 12.00
CA ASP A 213 11.83 -7.67 11.00
C ASP A 213 11.18 -7.50 9.62
N PRO A 214 11.91 -7.02 8.61
CA PRO A 214 11.38 -6.96 7.25
C PRO A 214 11.01 -8.36 6.74
N CYS A 215 9.90 -8.42 6.01
CA CYS A 215 9.28 -9.66 5.60
C CYS A 215 9.30 -9.80 4.08
N LEU A 216 9.97 -10.83 3.57
CA LEU A 216 9.83 -11.23 2.17
C LEU A 216 8.41 -11.74 1.90
N SER A 217 7.90 -11.49 0.70
CA SER A 217 6.73 -12.24 0.25
C SER A 217 7.12 -13.67 -0.14
N SER A 218 6.12 -14.55 -0.26
CA SER A 218 6.37 -15.94 -0.70
C SER A 218 7.04 -15.98 -2.07
N CYS A 219 6.58 -15.16 -3.03
CA CYS A 219 7.19 -15.06 -4.35
C CYS A 219 8.66 -14.70 -4.28
N LYS A 220 9.01 -13.64 -3.54
CA LYS A 220 10.41 -13.17 -3.48
C LYS A 220 11.32 -14.13 -2.71
N LYS A 221 10.78 -14.99 -1.85
CA LYS A 221 11.55 -16.04 -1.19
C LYS A 221 11.81 -17.25 -2.09
N THR A 222 10.79 -17.74 -2.80
CA THR A 222 10.86 -19.03 -3.48
C THR A 222 11.12 -18.92 -4.98
N ASN A 223 10.80 -17.76 -5.56
CA ASN A 223 10.77 -17.52 -7.01
C ASN A 223 9.99 -18.58 -7.79
N SER A 224 9.01 -19.24 -7.15
CA SER A 224 8.23 -20.30 -7.78
C SER A 224 7.04 -19.72 -8.54
N ALA A 225 6.71 -20.33 -9.68
CA ALA A 225 5.54 -19.93 -10.49
C ALA A 225 4.25 -19.87 -9.67
N LYS A 226 4.09 -20.80 -8.72
CA LYS A 226 2.93 -20.87 -7.82
C LYS A 226 2.83 -19.69 -6.87
N ASP A 227 3.94 -19.28 -6.25
CA ASP A 227 3.94 -18.17 -5.30
C ASP A 227 3.94 -16.80 -5.99
N CYS A 228 4.45 -16.74 -7.22
CA CYS A 228 4.52 -15.54 -8.05
C CYS A 228 3.34 -15.35 -9.00
N CYS A 229 2.38 -16.28 -9.03
CA CYS A 229 1.26 -16.28 -9.98
C CYS A 229 1.71 -16.20 -11.45
N ASP A 230 2.73 -16.99 -11.81
CA ASP A 230 3.29 -17.01 -13.17
C ASP A 230 3.02 -18.34 -13.88
N GLY A 231 3.20 -18.38 -15.19
CA GLY A 231 3.02 -19.57 -16.03
C GLY A 231 1.62 -20.14 -15.91
N GLU A 232 1.51 -21.40 -15.46
CA GLU A 232 0.22 -22.06 -15.25
C GLU A 232 -0.63 -21.42 -14.14
N TYR A 233 -0.01 -20.64 -13.25
CA TYR A 233 -0.66 -19.91 -12.16
C TYR A 233 -0.95 -18.45 -12.52
N ASN A 234 -0.68 -18.00 -13.76
CA ASN A 234 -1.07 -16.68 -14.25
C ASN A 234 -2.57 -16.62 -14.57
N ASP A 235 -3.37 -16.95 -13.56
CA ASP A 235 -4.83 -16.99 -13.59
C ASP A 235 -5.33 -16.87 -12.12
N PRO A 236 -6.26 -15.96 -11.83
CA PRO A 236 -6.76 -15.75 -10.46
C PRO A 236 -7.45 -16.98 -9.86
N ASP A 237 -8.02 -17.86 -10.68
CA ASP A 237 -8.66 -19.09 -10.21
C ASP A 237 -7.62 -20.20 -9.92
N LYS A 238 -6.39 -20.05 -10.43
CA LYS A 238 -5.31 -21.03 -10.27
C LYS A 238 -4.25 -20.61 -9.25
N CYS A 239 -3.96 -19.32 -9.14
CA CYS A 239 -2.93 -18.85 -8.22
C CYS A 239 -3.40 -18.96 -6.76
N PRO A 240 -2.76 -19.80 -5.94
CA PRO A 240 -3.20 -20.00 -4.57
C PRO A 240 -2.73 -18.86 -3.68
N ARG A 241 -3.62 -18.35 -2.83
CA ARG A 241 -3.24 -17.40 -1.78
C ARG A 241 -2.26 -18.06 -0.80
N SER A 242 -1.04 -17.53 -0.67
CA SER A 242 0.00 -18.07 0.21
C SER A 242 -0.29 -17.81 1.69
N LEU A 243 0.49 -18.44 2.59
CA LEU A 243 0.42 -18.15 4.03
C LEU A 243 0.77 -16.68 4.31
N TYR A 244 1.82 -16.17 3.65
CA TYR A 244 2.19 -14.76 3.68
C TYR A 244 1.01 -13.87 3.31
N ALA A 245 0.40 -14.10 2.14
CA ALA A 245 -0.69 -13.26 1.64
C ALA A 245 -1.91 -13.24 2.58
N ARG A 246 -2.23 -14.37 3.22
CA ARG A 246 -3.26 -14.43 4.27
C ARG A 246 -2.87 -13.63 5.51
N HIS A 247 -1.61 -13.70 5.94
CA HIS A 247 -1.15 -12.97 7.12
C HIS A 247 -1.06 -11.46 6.87
N ALA A 248 -0.47 -11.07 5.75
CA ALA A 248 -0.38 -9.72 5.21
C ALA A 248 -1.75 -9.03 5.20
N LYS A 249 -2.78 -9.68 4.66
CA LYS A 249 -4.13 -9.08 4.59
C LYS A 249 -4.80 -8.87 5.95
N ARG A 250 -4.40 -9.65 6.97
CA ARG A 250 -4.91 -9.44 8.34
C ARG A 250 -4.32 -8.19 9.00
N VAL A 251 -3.09 -7.80 8.64
CA VAL A 251 -2.40 -6.64 9.20
C VAL A 251 -2.52 -5.39 8.33
N CYS A 252 -2.69 -5.53 7.02
CA CYS A 252 -2.94 -4.44 6.10
C CYS A 252 -4.11 -4.79 5.15
N PRO A 253 -5.37 -4.59 5.60
CA PRO A 253 -6.55 -4.96 4.82
C PRO A 253 -6.71 -4.22 3.49
N ASP A 254 -6.23 -2.98 3.39
CA ASP A 254 -6.31 -2.19 2.16
C ASP A 254 -5.09 -2.36 1.22
N ALA A 255 -4.08 -3.15 1.61
CA ALA A 255 -2.87 -3.32 0.82
C ALA A 255 -2.90 -4.61 -0.03
N TYR A 256 -2.24 -4.59 -1.20
CA TYR A 256 -2.04 -5.78 -2.02
C TYR A 256 -1.14 -6.77 -1.30
N SER A 257 -1.66 -7.97 -1.05
CA SER A 257 -0.90 -9.05 -0.41
C SER A 257 -0.32 -10.07 -1.39
N PHE A 258 -0.85 -10.12 -2.62
CA PHE A 258 -0.39 -10.94 -3.75
C PHE A 258 -1.00 -10.40 -5.07
N PRO A 259 -0.56 -10.84 -6.26
CA PRO A 259 -0.94 -10.24 -7.55
C PRO A 259 -2.45 -10.14 -7.86
N TYR A 260 -3.27 -11.09 -7.36
CA TYR A 260 -4.72 -11.11 -7.64
C TYR A 260 -5.59 -10.72 -6.43
N ASP A 261 -5.11 -9.80 -5.57
CA ASP A 261 -5.86 -9.26 -4.42
C ASP A 261 -6.64 -7.97 -4.75
N ASP A 262 -7.02 -7.79 -6.02
CA ASP A 262 -7.41 -6.51 -6.64
C ASP A 262 -8.60 -5.79 -5.99
N GLN A 263 -9.75 -6.46 -5.86
CA GLN A 263 -11.01 -5.87 -5.36
C GLN A 263 -10.92 -5.40 -3.91
N ALA A 264 -9.91 -5.87 -3.17
CA ALA A 264 -9.68 -5.51 -1.79
C ALA A 264 -8.46 -4.60 -1.60
N SER A 265 -7.78 -4.15 -2.67
CA SER A 265 -6.48 -3.48 -2.55
C SER A 265 -6.27 -2.27 -3.46
N THR A 266 -6.97 -2.13 -4.59
CA THR A 266 -6.87 -0.92 -5.43
C THR A 266 -7.96 0.09 -5.13
N PHE A 267 -7.53 1.35 -4.99
CA PHE A 267 -8.39 2.51 -4.97
C PHE A 267 -8.49 3.08 -6.38
N VAL A 268 -9.68 2.94 -6.98
CA VAL A 268 -10.03 3.63 -8.23
C VAL A 268 -10.83 4.87 -7.86
N ILE A 269 -10.30 6.05 -8.18
CA ILE A 269 -10.95 7.32 -7.89
C ILE A 269 -10.93 8.21 -9.13
N PRO A 270 -11.81 9.22 -9.24
CA PRO A 270 -11.72 10.21 -10.31
C PRO A 270 -10.34 10.89 -10.37
N GLY A 271 -9.92 11.21 -11.58
CA GLY A 271 -8.60 11.77 -11.86
C GLY A 271 -8.42 13.19 -11.32
N GLY A 272 -7.15 13.57 -11.18
CA GLY A 272 -6.73 14.85 -10.59
C GLY A 272 -6.09 14.69 -9.22
N GLY A 273 -5.59 15.80 -8.69
CA GLY A 273 -4.82 15.82 -7.44
C GLY A 273 -3.44 15.19 -7.57
N GLY A 274 -2.61 15.47 -6.58
CA GLY A 274 -1.34 14.80 -6.35
C GLY A 274 -1.42 13.86 -5.16
N TRP A 275 -0.27 13.40 -4.69
CA TRP A 275 -0.18 12.40 -3.63
C TRP A 275 0.94 12.68 -2.65
N GLY A 276 0.70 12.36 -1.39
CA GLY A 276 1.69 12.31 -0.32
C GLY A 276 1.98 10.85 0.00
N VAL A 277 3.24 10.52 0.24
CA VAL A 277 3.68 9.23 0.76
C VAL A 277 4.41 9.49 2.07
N THR A 278 3.83 8.99 3.15
CA THR A 278 4.38 9.14 4.50
C THR A 278 4.91 7.78 4.95
N PHE A 279 6.21 7.69 5.18
CA PHE A 279 6.85 6.53 5.79
C PHE A 279 6.72 6.60 7.30
N CYS A 280 6.46 5.44 7.93
CA CYS A 280 6.21 5.33 9.37
C CYS A 280 5.10 6.27 9.88
N PRO A 281 3.91 6.28 9.24
CA PRO A 281 2.80 7.09 9.72
C PRO A 281 2.38 6.67 11.13
N ALA A 282 1.83 7.61 11.89
CA ALA A 282 1.11 7.27 13.11
C ALA A 282 -0.21 6.55 12.77
N GLY A 283 -0.75 5.80 13.73
CA GLY A 283 -2.12 5.27 13.65
C GLY A 283 -2.19 3.76 13.47
N ARG A 284 -3.13 3.30 12.65
CA ARG A 284 -3.38 1.88 12.36
C ARG A 284 -3.54 1.67 10.86
N SER A 285 -3.42 0.42 10.42
CA SER A 285 -3.79 0.07 9.06
C SER A 285 -5.26 0.37 8.81
N THR A 286 -5.54 0.91 7.63
CA THR A 286 -6.89 1.28 7.24
C THR A 286 -7.68 0.05 6.77
N ASP A 287 -9.01 0.18 6.81
CA ASP A 287 -9.98 -0.80 6.32
C ASP A 287 -11.05 -0.11 5.45
N ILE A 288 -10.59 0.81 4.60
CA ILE A 288 -11.39 1.70 3.77
C ILE A 288 -12.12 0.90 2.70
N LEU A 289 -11.46 0.01 1.97
CA LEU A 289 -12.09 -0.69 0.84
C LEU A 289 -13.18 -1.64 1.33
N GLN A 290 -12.97 -2.31 2.48
CA GLN A 290 -14.03 -3.12 3.09
C GLN A 290 -15.21 -2.25 3.58
N THR A 291 -14.92 -1.05 4.11
CA THR A 291 -15.93 -0.18 4.71
C THR A 291 -16.71 0.61 3.65
N PHE A 292 -16.02 1.22 2.69
CA PHE A 292 -16.53 2.19 1.72
C PHE A 292 -16.31 1.81 0.26
N GLY A 293 -15.85 0.58 -0.06
CA GLY A 293 -15.56 0.19 -1.45
C GLY A 293 -16.74 0.36 -2.41
N ALA A 294 -17.98 0.17 -1.94
CA ALA A 294 -19.18 0.44 -2.73
C ALA A 294 -19.35 1.94 -3.07
N GLN A 295 -19.12 2.82 -2.08
CA GLN A 295 -19.17 4.27 -2.25
C GLN A 295 -18.06 4.75 -3.20
N ILE A 296 -16.84 4.23 -3.03
CA ILE A 296 -15.69 4.55 -3.90
C ILE A 296 -15.98 4.12 -5.34
N SER A 297 -16.49 2.90 -5.55
CA SER A 297 -16.85 2.40 -6.88
C SER A 297 -17.93 3.25 -7.55
N GLN A 298 -18.94 3.66 -6.77
CA GLN A 298 -20.00 4.54 -7.28
C GLN A 298 -19.44 5.90 -7.69
N TRP A 299 -18.60 6.51 -6.86
CA TRP A 299 -17.95 7.79 -7.14
C TRP A 299 -17.03 7.72 -8.37
N ALA A 300 -16.24 6.67 -8.49
CA ALA A 300 -15.36 6.46 -9.64
C ALA A 300 -16.13 6.28 -10.95
N ALA A 301 -17.33 5.68 -10.90
CA ALA A 301 -18.18 5.48 -12.06
C ALA A 301 -18.97 6.75 -12.46
N SER A 302 -19.42 7.55 -11.48
CA SER A 302 -20.14 8.80 -11.75
C SER A 302 -19.23 9.97 -12.09
N GLY A 303 -17.98 9.98 -11.62
CA GLY A 303 -17.08 11.14 -11.66
C GLY A 303 -17.42 12.20 -10.60
N ASP A 304 -18.67 12.26 -10.16
CA ASP A 304 -19.17 13.22 -9.18
C ASP A 304 -19.44 12.60 -7.81
N MET A 305 -19.06 13.29 -6.75
CA MET A 305 -19.35 12.90 -5.37
C MET A 305 -20.79 13.24 -5.01
N SER A 306 -21.62 12.24 -4.71
CA SER A 306 -23.01 12.46 -4.29
C SER A 306 -23.11 12.82 -2.79
N GLU A 307 -24.19 13.51 -2.42
CA GLU A 307 -24.45 13.83 -1.00
C GLU A 307 -24.67 12.55 -0.16
N ASP A 308 -25.22 11.49 -0.75
CA ASP A 308 -25.39 10.18 -0.07
C ASP A 308 -24.03 9.55 0.30
N ILE A 309 -23.04 9.63 -0.60
CA ILE A 309 -21.68 9.18 -0.32
C ILE A 309 -21.07 10.02 0.80
N LEU A 310 -21.21 11.34 0.74
CA LEU A 310 -20.70 12.24 1.79
C LEU A 310 -21.35 11.97 3.15
N GLN A 311 -22.66 11.77 3.21
CA GLN A 311 -23.36 11.42 4.45
C GLN A 311 -22.91 10.08 5.01
N THR A 312 -22.73 9.08 4.14
CA THR A 312 -22.21 7.77 4.54
C THR A 312 -20.77 7.86 5.07
N ALA A 313 -19.91 8.63 4.42
CA ALA A 313 -18.52 8.84 4.83
C ALA A 313 -18.39 9.56 6.19
N ARG A 314 -19.38 10.36 6.59
CA ARG A 314 -19.44 11.02 7.91
C ARG A 314 -20.06 10.13 9.01
N ASN A 315 -20.68 9.01 8.65
CA ASN A 315 -21.47 8.20 9.58
C ASN A 315 -20.59 7.21 10.38
N VAL A 316 -20.26 7.59 11.61
CA VAL A 316 -19.49 6.74 12.55
C VAL A 316 -20.15 5.39 12.82
N SER A 317 -21.48 5.35 12.93
CA SER A 317 -22.22 4.11 13.18
C SER A 317 -22.09 3.14 12.01
N PHE A 318 -22.06 3.66 10.77
CA PHE A 318 -21.82 2.87 9.57
C PHE A 318 -20.41 2.23 9.58
N ILE A 319 -19.38 3.03 9.92
CA ILE A 319 -17.99 2.55 10.02
C ILE A 319 -17.86 1.44 11.07
N LYS A 320 -18.48 1.64 12.24
CA LYS A 320 -18.44 0.67 13.34
C LYS A 320 -19.16 -0.63 13.00
N ALA A 321 -20.25 -0.58 12.23
CA ALA A 321 -21.03 -1.76 11.88
C ALA A 321 -20.30 -2.72 10.91
N ARG A 322 -19.48 -2.22 9.98
CA ARG A 322 -18.84 -3.06 8.96
C ARG A 322 -17.61 -3.87 9.43
N GLY A 323 -17.02 -3.53 10.58
CA GLY A 323 -15.82 -4.21 11.10
C GLY A 323 -16.03 -5.61 11.70
N GLY A 324 -17.30 -6.02 11.90
CA GLY A 324 -17.65 -7.30 12.52
C GLY A 324 -17.68 -8.50 11.58
N ALA A 325 -17.79 -8.30 10.26
CA ALA A 325 -17.95 -9.40 9.30
C ALA A 325 -16.60 -9.94 8.82
N ALA A 326 -16.04 -10.88 9.58
CA ALA A 326 -14.98 -11.75 9.06
C ALA A 326 -15.60 -12.83 8.16
N GLY A 327 -15.20 -12.90 6.89
CA GLY A 327 -15.14 -14.15 6.13
C GLY A 327 -16.46 -14.78 5.63
N GLY A 328 -17.54 -14.03 5.43
CA GLY A 328 -18.78 -14.55 4.84
C GLY A 328 -18.86 -14.26 3.34
N ARG A 329 -18.88 -15.30 2.51
CA ARG A 329 -19.30 -15.29 1.09
C ARG A 329 -20.44 -14.28 0.87
N GLY A 330 -20.21 -13.26 0.04
CA GLY A 330 -21.28 -12.39 -0.42
C GLY A 330 -22.36 -13.21 -1.14
N PRO A 331 -23.66 -12.91 -0.95
CA PRO A 331 -24.73 -13.63 -1.62
C PRO A 331 -24.62 -13.38 -3.13
N GLY A 332 -24.74 -14.46 -3.91
CA GLY A 332 -24.76 -14.42 -5.36
C GLY A 332 -25.97 -13.63 -5.86
N GLY A 333 -25.78 -12.33 -6.08
CA GLY A 333 -26.65 -11.50 -6.90
C GLY A 333 -26.16 -11.54 -8.34
N SER A 334 -26.89 -12.27 -9.20
CA SER A 334 -26.73 -12.19 -10.65
C SER A 334 -27.01 -10.75 -11.09
N PHE A 335 -25.98 -10.00 -11.48
CA PHE A 335 -26.15 -8.72 -12.15
C PHE A 335 -25.11 -8.56 -13.27
N MET A 336 -25.64 -8.39 -14.47
CA MET A 336 -24.98 -8.50 -15.78
C MET A 336 -24.13 -7.25 -16.09
N GLY A 337 -23.22 -6.87 -15.18
CA GLY A 337 -22.33 -5.70 -15.31
C GLY A 337 -20.85 -5.97 -15.02
N ARG A 338 -20.49 -7.23 -14.73
CA ARG A 338 -19.16 -7.62 -14.21
C ARG A 338 -18.04 -7.73 -15.25
N VAL A 339 -18.33 -7.69 -16.55
CA VAL A 339 -17.34 -7.96 -17.59
C VAL A 339 -16.47 -6.74 -17.92
N PHE A 340 -17.00 -5.52 -17.79
CA PHE A 340 -16.25 -4.31 -18.17
C PHE A 340 -15.27 -3.83 -17.08
N LEU A 341 -15.61 -3.94 -15.80
CA LEU A 341 -14.71 -3.50 -14.70
C LEU A 341 -13.53 -4.46 -14.50
N ALA A 342 -13.78 -5.78 -14.60
CA ALA A 342 -12.74 -6.80 -14.46
C ALA A 342 -11.67 -6.70 -15.55
N VAL A 343 -12.04 -6.39 -16.79
CA VAL A 343 -11.07 -6.24 -17.90
C VAL A 343 -10.19 -5.00 -17.75
N VAL A 344 -10.74 -3.87 -17.24
CA VAL A 344 -9.96 -2.64 -17.03
C VAL A 344 -9.02 -2.77 -15.83
N VAL A 345 -9.47 -3.43 -14.74
CA VAL A 345 -8.61 -3.72 -13.57
C VAL A 345 -7.53 -4.74 -13.93
N SER A 346 -7.84 -5.83 -14.65
CA SER A 346 -6.83 -6.79 -15.14
C SER A 346 -5.80 -6.17 -16.09
N LEU A 347 -6.19 -5.19 -16.92
CA LEU A 347 -5.26 -4.47 -17.81
C LEU A 347 -4.35 -3.51 -17.05
N ALA A 348 -4.84 -2.87 -15.97
CA ALA A 348 -4.00 -2.07 -15.08
C ALA A 348 -3.07 -2.94 -14.23
N VAL A 349 -3.55 -4.09 -13.73
CA VAL A 349 -2.79 -5.07 -12.94
C VAL A 349 -1.66 -5.71 -13.76
N ASN A 350 -1.89 -6.08 -15.01
CA ASN A 350 -0.81 -6.58 -15.90
C ASN A 350 0.21 -5.50 -16.31
N ALA A 351 -0.10 -4.23 -16.10
CA ALA A 351 0.86 -3.13 -16.25
C ALA A 351 1.57 -2.79 -14.93
N MET A 352 1.05 -3.27 -13.79
CA MET A 352 1.56 -3.02 -12.44
C MET A 352 2.56 -4.05 -11.91
N PHE A 353 2.55 -5.27 -12.46
CA PHE A 353 3.46 -6.36 -12.08
C PHE A 353 4.54 -6.67 -13.12
#